data_AF-A0A7V9JZ79-F1
#
_entry.id   AF-A0A7V9JZ79-F1
#
_cell.length_a   1.000
_cell.length_b   1.000
_cell.length_c   1.000
_cell.angle_alpha   90.00
_cell.angle_beta   90.00
_cell.angle_gamma   90.00
#
_symmetry.space_group_name_H-M   'P 1'
#
loop_
_entity.id
_entity.type
_entity.pdbx_description
1 polymer ?
#
loop_
_entity_poly.entity_id
_entity_poly.type
_entity_poly.pdbx_seq_one_letter_code
_entity_poly.pdbx_strand_id
1 'polypeptide(L)'
;MARTEELTRQRLGLLEELFGRPDDPPPAGEALRGRLLRTREVAALFQVSARAVTDWAAKGRLPSVRTPGGHRRYPADLVRALLEASGRDRASVR
;
A
#
# COMPACT_ATOMS: atom_id res chain seq x y z
N MET A 1 5.89 20.74 -9.44
CA MET A 1 4.81 21.18 -8.53
C MET A 1 3.57 20.29 -8.68
N ALA A 2 2.86 20.29 -9.81
CA ALA A 2 1.61 19.51 -9.99
C ALA A 2 1.70 17.98 -9.76
N ARG A 3 2.79 17.31 -10.20
CA ARG A 3 2.94 15.85 -10.04
C ARG A 3 3.08 15.39 -8.59
N THR A 4 3.71 16.22 -7.74
CA THR A 4 3.90 15.92 -6.32
C THR A 4 2.60 16.08 -5.55
N GLU A 5 1.84 17.14 -5.83
CA GLU A 5 0.52 17.37 -5.24
C GLU A 5 -0.47 16.27 -5.59
N GLU A 6 -0.47 15.82 -6.85
CA GLU A 6 -1.29 14.68 -7.30
C GLU A 6 -0.92 13.38 -6.56
N LEU A 7 0.39 13.10 -6.41
CA LEU A 7 0.85 11.92 -5.67
C LEU A 7 0.46 11.98 -4.18
N THR A 8 0.55 13.16 -3.57
CA THR A 8 0.14 13.39 -2.18
C THR A 8 -1.36 13.17 -2.01
N ARG A 9 -2.18 13.76 -2.89
CA ARG A 9 -3.64 13.57 -2.87
C ARG A 9 -4.00 12.10 -3.05
N GLN A 10 -3.38 11.42 -4.02
CA GLN A 10 -3.58 10.00 -4.25
C GLN A 10 -3.21 9.17 -3.02
N ARG A 11 -2.06 9.46 -2.39
CA ARG A 11 -1.62 8.74 -1.19
C ARG A 11 -2.61 8.92 -0.04
N LEU A 12 -3.06 10.15 0.21
CA LEU A 12 -4.00 10.44 1.29
C LEU A 12 -5.32 9.67 1.10
N GLY A 13 -5.88 9.67 -0.11
CA GLY A 13 -7.08 8.88 -0.40
C GLY A 13 -6.88 7.37 -0.22
N LEU A 14 -5.72 6.84 -0.62
CA LEU A 14 -5.39 5.42 -0.38
C LEU A 14 -5.20 5.11 1.10
N LEU A 15 -4.64 6.02 1.90
CA LEU A 15 -4.50 5.81 3.34
C LEU A 15 -5.86 5.83 4.03
N GLU A 16 -6.73 6.75 3.66
CA GLU A 16 -8.11 6.80 4.15
C GLU A 16 -8.87 5.52 3.78
N GLU A 17 -8.70 4.99 2.56
CA GLU A 17 -9.27 3.70 2.15
C GLU A 17 -8.76 2.53 3.03
N LEU A 18 -7.46 2.47 3.30
CA LEU A 18 -6.86 1.33 4.02
C LEU A 18 -7.06 1.39 5.54
N PHE A 19 -7.04 2.58 6.11
CA PHE A 19 -7.01 2.79 7.56
C PHE A 19 -8.31 3.40 8.11
N GLY A 20 -9.21 3.86 7.24
CA GLY A 20 -10.37 4.63 7.63
C GLY A 20 -10.01 6.09 7.89
N ARG A 21 -11.04 6.88 8.19
CA ARG A 21 -10.84 8.23 8.71
C ARG A 21 -10.37 8.17 10.16
N PRO A 22 -9.70 9.22 10.66
CA PRO A 22 -9.21 9.26 12.05
C PRO A 22 -10.30 9.01 13.10
N ASP A 23 -11.53 9.47 12.83
CA ASP A 23 -12.67 9.39 13.75
C ASP A 23 -13.58 8.18 13.49
N ASP A 24 -13.39 7.47 12.38
CA ASP A 24 -14.15 6.27 12.06
C ASP A 24 -13.47 5.03 12.67
N PRO A 25 -14.22 4.00 13.08
CA PRO A 25 -13.59 2.72 13.40
C PRO A 25 -12.81 2.25 12.17
N PRO A 26 -11.54 1.80 12.33
CA PRO A 26 -10.74 1.36 11.20
C PRO A 26 -11.51 0.26 10.47
N PRO A 27 -11.47 0.22 9.12
CA PRO A 27 -12.18 -0.79 8.38
C PRO A 27 -11.71 -2.16 8.88
N ALA A 28 -12.68 -3.03 9.17
CA ALA A 28 -12.38 -4.40 9.53
C ALA A 28 -11.47 -5.01 8.46
N GLY A 29 -10.48 -5.82 8.85
CA GLY A 29 -9.58 -6.46 7.88
C GLY A 29 -10.33 -7.25 6.80
N GLU A 30 -11.53 -7.74 7.13
CA GLU A 30 -12.47 -8.37 6.21
C GLU A 30 -12.97 -7.44 5.10
N ALA A 31 -13.17 -6.15 5.38
CA ALA A 31 -13.60 -5.17 4.38
C ALA A 31 -12.55 -4.95 3.28
N LEU A 32 -11.27 -5.20 3.58
CA LEU A 32 -10.18 -5.13 2.61
C LEU A 32 -9.98 -6.45 1.86
N ARG A 33 -10.61 -7.55 2.29
CA ARG A 33 -10.45 -8.85 1.61
C ARG A 33 -11.02 -8.75 0.20
N GLY A 34 -10.19 -9.11 -0.78
CA GLY A 34 -10.52 -9.02 -2.21
C GLY A 34 -10.13 -7.69 -2.86
N ARG A 35 -9.78 -6.65 -2.10
CA ARG A 35 -9.24 -5.41 -2.67
C ARG A 35 -7.79 -5.62 -3.13
N LEU A 36 -7.56 -5.42 -4.42
CA LEU A 36 -6.26 -5.60 -5.06
C LEU A 36 -5.69 -4.27 -5.55
N LEU A 37 -4.57 -3.85 -4.96
CA LEU A 37 -3.85 -2.64 -5.34
C LEU A 37 -2.97 -2.87 -6.58
N ARG A 38 -2.77 -1.83 -7.36
CA ARG A 38 -1.83 -1.76 -8.49
C ARG A 38 -0.46 -1.33 -7.98
N THR A 39 0.59 -1.63 -8.75
CA THR A 39 1.97 -1.25 -8.41
C THR A 39 2.13 0.23 -8.08
N ARG A 40 1.46 1.12 -8.83
CA ARG A 40 1.52 2.57 -8.59
C ARG A 40 0.85 3.02 -7.28
N GLU A 41 -0.20 2.32 -6.85
CA GLU A 41 -0.91 2.62 -5.60
C GLU A 41 -0.03 2.22 -4.41
N VAL A 42 0.58 1.04 -4.47
CA VAL A 42 1.57 0.60 -3.48
C VAL A 42 2.77 1.55 -3.44
N ALA A 43 3.28 1.98 -4.60
CA ALA A 43 4.37 2.93 -4.69
C ALA A 43 4.04 4.26 -3.99
N ALA A 44 2.82 4.78 -4.20
CA ALA A 44 2.34 5.98 -3.53
C ALA A 44 2.22 5.79 -2.01
N LEU A 45 1.70 4.64 -1.55
CA LEU A 45 1.58 4.33 -0.12
C LEU A 45 2.93 4.30 0.61
N PHE A 46 3.90 3.57 0.04
CA PHE A 46 5.25 3.44 0.60
C PHE A 46 6.18 4.62 0.28
N GLN A 47 5.73 5.58 -0.52
CA GLN A 47 6.55 6.72 -0.99
C GLN A 47 7.84 6.27 -1.69
N VAL A 48 7.73 5.28 -2.58
CA VAL A 48 8.83 4.72 -3.37
C VAL A 48 8.49 4.70 -4.86
N SER A 49 9.43 4.28 -5.70
CA SER A 49 9.17 4.10 -7.14
C SER A 49 8.42 2.79 -7.43
N ALA A 50 7.67 2.74 -8.53
CA ALA A 50 7.02 1.51 -9.00
C ALA A 50 8.03 0.38 -9.33
N ARG A 51 9.25 0.75 -9.75
CA ARG A 51 10.38 -0.17 -9.94
C ARG A 51 10.73 -0.88 -8.64
N ALA A 52 10.88 -0.11 -7.54
CA ALA A 52 11.19 -0.66 -6.22
C ALA A 52 10.12 -1.66 -5.75
N VAL A 53 8.84 -1.32 -5.91
CA VAL A 53 7.72 -2.23 -5.59
C VAL A 53 7.81 -3.54 -6.39
N THR A 54 8.09 -3.44 -7.68
CA THR A 54 8.24 -4.62 -8.55
C THR A 54 9.43 -5.49 -8.12
N ASP A 55 10.53 -4.86 -7.71
CA ASP A 55 11.71 -5.58 -7.21
C ASP A 55 11.46 -6.26 -5.86
N TRP A 56 10.73 -5.61 -4.94
CA TRP A 56 10.31 -6.23 -3.68
C TRP A 56 9.42 -7.45 -3.91
N ALA A 57 8.48 -7.34 -4.84
CA ALA A 57 7.60 -8.45 -5.22
C ALA A 57 8.38 -9.60 -5.90
N ALA A 58 9.36 -9.28 -6.74
CA ALA A 58 10.22 -10.29 -7.35
C ALA A 58 11.09 -11.02 -6.32
N LYS A 59 11.51 -10.32 -5.26
CA LYS A 59 12.29 -10.86 -4.14
C LYS A 59 11.44 -11.51 -3.04
N GLY A 60 10.12 -11.62 -3.21
CA GLY A 60 9.21 -12.20 -2.21
C GLY A 60 9.00 -11.35 -0.96
N ARG A 61 9.49 -10.10 -0.93
CA ARG A 61 9.37 -9.18 0.22
C ARG A 61 8.02 -8.49 0.31
N LEU A 62 7.24 -8.53 -0.76
CA LEU A 62 5.91 -7.95 -0.86
C LEU A 62 4.97 -8.99 -1.49
N PRO A 63 3.96 -9.50 -0.75
CA PRO A 63 2.99 -10.45 -1.29
C PRO A 63 2.30 -9.89 -2.53
N SER A 64 2.25 -10.70 -3.58
CA SER A 64 1.62 -10.28 -4.84
C SER A 64 1.03 -11.48 -5.58
N VAL A 65 -0.03 -11.22 -6.34
CA VAL A 65 -0.60 -12.14 -7.31
C VAL A 65 -0.39 -11.58 -8.72
N ARG A 66 -0.30 -12.44 -9.72
CA ARG A 66 -0.24 -12.04 -11.13
C ARG A 66 -1.61 -12.22 -11.77
N THR A 67 -2.03 -11.26 -12.57
CA THR A 67 -3.17 -11.42 -13.46
C THR A 67 -2.79 -12.32 -14.65
N PRO A 68 -3.77 -12.87 -15.40
CA PRO A 68 -3.48 -13.62 -16.64
C PRO A 68 -2.60 -12.84 -17.64
N GLY A 69 -2.77 -11.52 -17.72
CA GLY A 69 -1.92 -10.64 -18.53
C GLY A 69 -0.55 -10.29 -17.93
N GLY A 70 -0.14 -10.93 -16.82
CA GLY A 70 1.19 -10.79 -16.23
C GLY A 70 1.40 -9.59 -15.30
N HIS A 71 0.41 -8.69 -15.16
CA HIS A 71 0.47 -7.56 -14.24
C HIS A 71 0.39 -8.02 -12.78
N ARG A 72 1.15 -7.35 -11.90
CA ARG A 72 1.06 -7.60 -10.46
C ARG A 72 -0.13 -6.89 -9.82
N ARG A 73 -0.69 -7.55 -8.81
CA ARG A 73 -1.71 -7.05 -7.91
C ARG A 73 -1.31 -7.40 -6.48
N TYR A 74 -1.63 -6.50 -5.55
CA TYR A 74 -1.17 -6.59 -4.17
C TYR A 74 -2.39 -6.57 -3.24
N PRO A 75 -2.62 -7.60 -2.42
CA PRO A 75 -3.72 -7.62 -1.47
C PRO A 75 -3.64 -6.42 -0.51
N ALA A 76 -4.72 -5.65 -0.41
CA ALA A 76 -4.76 -4.40 0.36
C ALA A 76 -4.57 -4.64 1.87
N ASP A 77 -5.14 -5.71 2.39
CA ASP A 77 -4.98 -6.17 3.77
C ASP A 77 -3.51 -6.47 4.12
N LEU A 78 -2.79 -7.18 3.25
CA LEU A 78 -1.36 -7.46 3.45
C LEU A 78 -0.49 -6.20 3.30
N VAL A 79 -0.83 -5.30 2.37
CA VAL A 79 -0.14 -4.01 2.22
C VAL A 79 -0.33 -3.13 3.45
N ARG A 80 -1.56 -3.06 3.99
CA ARG A 80 -1.87 -2.35 5.24
C ARG A 80 -1.03 -2.89 6.40
N ALA A 81 -1.00 -4.20 6.59
CA ALA A 81 -0.21 -4.83 7.66
C ALA A 81 1.29 -4.51 7.57
N LEU A 82 1.85 -4.47 6.35
CA LEU A 82 3.23 -4.06 6.13
C LEU A 82 3.49 -2.59 6.45
N LEU A 83 2.55 -1.68 6.11
CA LEU A 83 2.66 -0.26 6.48
C LEU A 83 2.64 -0.07 8.00
N GLU A 84 1.77 -0.80 8.71
CA GLU A 84 1.73 -0.78 10.18
C GLU A 84 3.04 -1.29 10.79
N ALA A 85 3.58 -2.40 10.29
CA ALA A 85 4.87 -2.92 10.73
C ALA A 85 6.02 -1.93 10.48
N SER A 86 6.05 -1.31 9.30
CA SER A 86 7.06 -0.30 8.94
C SER A 86 7.00 0.95 9.84
N GLY A 87 5.80 1.32 10.30
CA GLY A 87 5.61 2.40 11.27
C GLY A 87 6.09 2.03 12.67
N ARG A 88 5.81 0.80 13.11
CA ARG A 88 6.28 0.27 14.41
C ARG A 88 7.81 0.22 14.49
N ASP A 89 8.48 -0.29 13.45
CA ASP A 89 9.95 -0.38 13.43
C ASP A 89 10.62 1.00 13.59
N ARG A 90 10.04 2.06 13.01
CA ARG A 90 10.55 3.43 13.18
C ARG A 90 10.31 3.99 14.57
N ALA A 91 9.25 3.58 15.25
CA ALA A 91 8.96 4.01 16.61
C ALA A 91 9.86 3.31 17.64
N SER A 92 10.28 2.06 17.37
CA SER A 92 11.14 1.27 18.26
C SER A 92 12.63 1.65 18.23
N VAL A 93 13.07 2.49 17.29
CA VAL A 93 14.48 2.95 17.17
C VAL A 93 14.71 4.30 17.90
N ARG A 94 13.71 4.82 18.61
CA ARG A 94 13.81 6.00 19.48
C ARG A 94 13.75 5.62 20.95
#